data_AF-A0A5N6M7T3-F1
#
_entry.id   AF-A0A5N6M7T3-F1
#
_cell.length_a   1.000
_cell.length_b   1.000
_cell.length_c   1.000
_cell.angle_alpha   90.00
_cell.angle_beta   90.00
_cell.angle_gamma   90.00
#
_symmetry.space_group_name_H-M   'P 1'
#
loop_
_entity.id
_entity.type
_entity.pdbx_description
1 polymer ?
#
loop_
_entity_poly.entity_id
_entity_poly.type
_entity_poly.pdbx_seq_one_letter_code
_entity_poly.pdbx_strand_id
1 'polypeptide(L)'
;MAPMRGRRNGKSVGPVQGSASGLRTCPFKFFHECKDGKPGRGCKHDNEVVLFAINSGDVEDFIVGIRKPCQVVVDTNPRHPAGLAGKVNLLEHVFSLPIQTVKSIPPSCRLLFAQVLTGALRKVVASPGSVENWVQLLLLPRCTLRVVRPSSRQERRSGNRKSLQCSNILRALTVWKDGSGFDDLVSSLLDSVEETGAPKGECRREEDKERDTNIKQCLRKVRDGHFTAAVKVLCSSGVAPLGDSTLKALIDKHPVVPPPSLPSNPLAQPTLVVDGECVLKCIRSFPKGTSCGRDGMRAQHLLDAVGGEGSTTSSGLLASITEVVNLWLGGSCPKVLAEFVSSAPLTPLLKPDKGIRPIVVGGIWRRLVSKVAMKKVGKEMTQYLGDHQFRVGVPNGVEAVLHSANRFLNSFHADGSLALLTVDFSNAFNMVDRTTFLQEVHQRCPSIYRWVKFLYAQPARLYVGNECIGATTGI
;
A
#
# COMPACT_ATOMS: atom_id res chain seq x y z
N MET A 1 36.31 46.76 -7.62
CA MET A 1 37.77 46.72 -7.42
C MET A 1 38.25 45.30 -7.68
N ALA A 2 38.92 45.08 -8.81
CA ALA A 2 39.74 43.89 -9.03
C ALA A 2 40.99 43.95 -8.14
N PRO A 3 41.71 42.83 -7.97
CA PRO A 3 43.03 42.80 -8.59
C PRO A 3 43.35 41.52 -9.36
N MET A 4 44.24 41.72 -10.33
CA MET A 4 44.80 40.77 -11.30
C MET A 4 46.13 40.16 -10.81
N ARG A 5 46.35 38.92 -11.27
CA ARG A 5 47.63 38.26 -11.66
C ARG A 5 48.63 37.74 -10.61
N GLY A 6 48.87 36.43 -10.73
CA GLY A 6 50.18 35.78 -10.59
C GLY A 6 50.26 34.50 -11.47
N ARG A 7 51.09 34.52 -12.51
CA ARG A 7 51.59 33.36 -13.32
C ARG A 7 52.78 32.75 -12.54
N ARG A 8 53.08 31.44 -12.47
CA ARG A 8 53.66 30.50 -13.48
C ARG A 8 54.10 29.25 -12.68
N ASN A 9 53.80 28.00 -13.06
CA ASN A 9 54.65 27.00 -13.76
C ASN A 9 53.84 25.67 -13.66
N GLY A 10 53.63 24.81 -14.66
CA GLY A 10 54.54 24.35 -15.70
C GLY A 10 55.09 22.96 -15.33
N LYS A 11 54.31 21.89 -15.46
CA LYS A 11 54.82 20.50 -15.64
C LYS A 11 53.92 19.74 -16.62
N SER A 12 54.53 19.40 -17.75
CA SER A 12 54.06 18.50 -18.79
C SER A 12 54.17 17.04 -18.34
N VAL A 13 53.18 16.22 -18.73
CA VAL A 13 53.33 14.76 -18.82
C VAL A 13 52.78 14.34 -20.19
N GLY A 14 53.65 13.74 -20.99
CA GLY A 14 53.38 13.32 -22.37
C GLY A 14 52.48 12.09 -22.50
N PRO A 15 52.21 11.64 -23.74
CA PRO A 15 51.26 10.58 -24.01
C PRO A 15 51.88 9.21 -23.72
N VAL A 16 51.20 8.40 -22.92
CA VAL A 16 51.51 6.97 -22.80
C VAL A 16 50.73 6.24 -23.89
N GLN A 17 51.43 5.81 -24.93
CA GLN A 17 50.99 4.71 -25.78
C GLN A 17 51.08 3.41 -24.97
N GLY A 18 49.98 2.67 -24.92
CA GLY A 18 49.90 1.34 -24.33
C GLY A 18 48.93 0.49 -25.14
N SER A 19 49.46 -0.58 -25.71
CA SER A 19 48.86 -1.56 -26.61
C SER A 19 47.70 -2.35 -26.00
N ALA A 20 46.89 -2.91 -26.91
CA ALA A 20 45.77 -3.79 -26.66
C ALA A 20 46.09 -4.98 -25.72
N SER A 21 45.34 -5.05 -24.62
CA SER A 21 44.73 -6.27 -24.07
C SER A 21 44.12 -5.86 -22.72
N GLY A 22 42.85 -6.15 -22.52
CA GLY A 22 42.21 -5.84 -21.24
C GLY A 22 40.74 -6.14 -21.30
N LEU A 23 40.36 -7.31 -20.78
CA LEU A 23 39.01 -7.58 -20.33
C LEU A 23 38.51 -6.37 -19.53
N ARG A 24 37.44 -5.71 -19.99
CA ARG A 24 36.88 -4.55 -19.29
C ARG A 24 35.68 -4.97 -18.45
N THR A 25 35.77 -4.68 -17.16
CA THR A 25 34.84 -5.07 -16.09
C THR A 25 33.48 -4.37 -16.17
N CYS A 26 32.44 -5.06 -15.67
CA CYS A 26 31.08 -4.59 -15.45
C CYS A 26 30.98 -3.13 -14.92
N PRO A 27 30.19 -2.24 -15.55
CA PRO A 27 30.02 -0.86 -15.11
C PRO A 27 29.33 -0.72 -13.74
N PHE A 28 28.67 -1.77 -13.24
CA PHE A 28 28.03 -1.78 -11.92
C PHE A 28 29.00 -1.99 -10.75
N LYS A 29 30.26 -2.38 -11.01
CA LYS A 29 31.26 -2.67 -9.95
C LYS A 29 31.79 -1.42 -9.24
N PHE A 30 31.65 -0.24 -9.83
CA PHE A 30 32.22 1.03 -9.31
C PHE A 30 31.23 1.88 -8.50
N PHE A 31 30.00 1.40 -8.23
CA PHE A 31 28.98 2.21 -7.57
C PHE A 31 29.04 2.22 -6.02
N HIS A 32 30.09 1.64 -5.44
CA HIS A 32 30.20 1.48 -3.99
C HIS A 32 31.52 2.00 -3.40
N GLU A 33 31.82 3.28 -3.64
CA GLU A 33 32.65 4.07 -2.72
C GLU A 33 31.75 5.08 -1.99
N CYS A 34 31.33 4.71 -0.78
CA CYS A 34 30.70 5.64 0.16
C CYS A 34 31.81 6.27 1.03
N LYS A 35 31.62 7.54 1.40
CA LYS A 35 32.58 8.49 2.02
C LYS A 35 33.42 8.05 3.25
N ASP A 36 33.35 6.81 3.70
CA ASP A 36 34.03 6.31 4.92
C ASP A 36 35.02 5.15 4.66
N GLY A 37 35.51 4.97 3.42
CA GLY A 37 36.65 4.08 3.15
C GLY A 37 36.41 2.58 3.40
N LYS A 38 35.15 2.11 3.42
CA LYS A 38 34.83 0.68 3.45
C LYS A 38 34.26 0.24 2.08
N PRO A 39 34.85 -0.77 1.41
CA PRO A 39 34.39 -1.23 0.11
C PRO A 39 32.99 -1.86 0.24
N GLY A 40 32.01 -1.32 -0.48
CA GLY A 40 30.72 -1.99 -0.63
C GLY A 40 30.87 -3.24 -1.51
N ARG A 41 30.01 -4.23 -1.26
CA ARG A 41 30.05 -5.53 -1.95
C ARG A 41 29.89 -5.32 -3.46
N GLY A 42 30.95 -5.60 -4.23
CA GLY A 42 30.88 -5.57 -5.70
C GLY A 42 30.01 -6.71 -6.23
N CYS A 43 29.27 -6.44 -7.31
CA CYS A 43 28.54 -7.46 -8.06
C CYS A 43 29.48 -8.60 -8.49
N LYS A 44 29.06 -9.84 -8.26
CA LYS A 44 29.75 -11.07 -8.69
C LYS A 44 29.04 -11.63 -9.91
N HIS A 45 29.35 -11.12 -11.09
CA HIS A 45 28.92 -11.75 -12.35
C HIS A 45 30.10 -11.80 -13.32
N ASP A 46 30.14 -12.88 -14.10
CA ASP A 46 30.90 -12.93 -15.33
C ASP A 46 30.20 -12.03 -16.35
N ASN A 47 30.99 -11.24 -17.08
CA ASN A 47 30.49 -10.27 -18.06
C ASN A 47 29.94 -11.02 -19.29
N GLU A 48 28.70 -11.50 -19.25
CA GLU A 48 28.04 -12.02 -20.45
C GLU A 48 27.44 -10.87 -21.26
N VAL A 49 28.22 -10.39 -22.24
CA VAL A 49 27.67 -9.60 -23.35
C VAL A 49 27.01 -10.60 -24.29
N VAL A 50 25.69 -10.58 -24.37
CA VAL A 50 24.94 -11.43 -25.30
C VAL A 50 24.96 -10.75 -26.68
N LEU A 51 25.70 -11.34 -27.62
CA LEU A 51 25.67 -10.96 -29.04
C LEU A 51 24.38 -11.49 -29.67
N PHE A 52 23.52 -10.56 -30.11
CA PHE A 52 22.32 -10.91 -30.87
C PHE A 52 22.59 -10.72 -32.37
N ALA A 53 22.36 -11.78 -33.15
CA ALA A 53 22.37 -11.71 -34.62
C ALA A 53 20.94 -11.42 -35.12
N ILE A 54 20.78 -10.38 -35.93
CA ILE A 54 19.51 -9.99 -36.54
C ILE A 54 19.28 -10.90 -37.75
N ASN A 55 18.37 -11.88 -37.63
CA ASN A 55 18.08 -12.83 -38.72
C ASN A 55 16.75 -12.55 -39.46
N SER A 56 15.87 -11.67 -38.98
CA SER A 56 14.64 -11.29 -39.69
C SER A 56 14.14 -9.90 -39.26
N GLY A 57 13.50 -9.19 -40.21
CA GLY A 57 13.05 -7.80 -40.06
C GLY A 57 11.62 -7.62 -39.53
N ASP A 58 10.98 -8.67 -39.01
CA ASP A 58 9.60 -8.60 -38.52
C ASP A 58 9.53 -8.38 -37.00
N VAL A 59 8.88 -7.29 -36.61
CA VAL A 59 8.75 -6.77 -35.23
C VAL A 59 7.94 -7.70 -34.31
N GLU A 60 7.28 -8.73 -34.86
CA GLU A 60 6.37 -9.64 -34.15
C GLU A 60 7.09 -10.83 -33.46
N ASP A 61 8.35 -11.13 -33.79
CA ASP A 61 9.03 -12.35 -33.31
C ASP A 61 9.86 -12.19 -32.03
N PHE A 62 9.92 -10.99 -31.43
CA PHE A 62 10.97 -10.67 -30.44
C PHE A 62 10.65 -10.98 -28.97
N ILE A 63 9.45 -11.47 -28.64
CA ILE A 63 9.11 -11.94 -27.27
C ILE A 63 8.26 -13.23 -27.34
N VAL A 64 8.92 -14.37 -27.49
CA VAL A 64 8.27 -15.69 -27.42
C VAL A 64 8.28 -16.18 -25.97
N GLY A 65 7.11 -16.51 -25.40
CA GLY A 65 7.01 -17.26 -24.14
C GLY A 65 6.10 -16.68 -23.04
N ILE A 66 5.64 -15.43 -23.14
CA ILE A 66 4.70 -14.85 -22.16
C ILE A 66 3.28 -14.94 -22.71
N ARG A 67 2.53 -15.99 -22.32
CA ARG A 67 1.10 -16.07 -22.66
C ARG A 67 0.36 -14.92 -21.98
N LYS A 68 -0.35 -14.09 -22.76
CA LYS A 68 -1.32 -13.12 -22.22
C LYS A 68 -2.42 -13.90 -21.47
N PRO A 69 -2.87 -13.45 -20.29
CA PRO A 69 -3.98 -14.09 -19.61
C PRO A 69 -5.22 -14.12 -20.51
N CYS A 70 -5.76 -15.32 -20.77
CA CYS A 70 -7.05 -15.47 -21.42
C CYS A 70 -8.15 -15.06 -20.44
N GLN A 71 -9.05 -14.20 -20.89
CA GLN A 71 -10.26 -13.85 -20.15
C GLN A 71 -11.14 -15.09 -20.05
N VAL A 72 -11.44 -15.52 -18.82
CA VAL A 72 -12.50 -16.48 -18.55
C VAL A 72 -13.54 -15.75 -17.72
N VAL A 73 -14.75 -15.62 -18.27
CA VAL A 73 -15.88 -15.02 -17.56
C VAL A 73 -16.30 -16.00 -16.47
N VAL A 74 -16.01 -15.66 -15.22
CA VAL A 74 -16.47 -16.40 -14.04
C VAL A 74 -17.27 -15.44 -13.17
N ASP A 75 -18.47 -15.89 -12.81
CA ASP A 75 -19.44 -15.19 -11.97
C ASP A 75 -18.81 -14.81 -10.61
N THR A 76 -18.78 -13.51 -10.29
CA THR A 76 -18.00 -12.96 -9.17
C THR A 76 -18.71 -13.00 -7.82
N ASN A 77 -19.80 -13.76 -7.69
CA ASN A 77 -20.53 -13.88 -6.43
C ASN A 77 -20.13 -15.17 -5.68
N PRO A 78 -19.21 -15.14 -4.71
CA PRO A 78 -18.97 -16.28 -3.84
C PRO A 78 -20.23 -16.56 -3.02
N ARG A 79 -20.90 -17.69 -3.30
CA ARG A 79 -22.02 -18.17 -2.47
C ARG A 79 -21.47 -18.60 -1.10
N HIS A 80 -21.76 -17.82 -0.06
CA HIS A 80 -21.43 -18.18 1.32
C HIS A 80 -22.46 -19.16 1.91
N PRO A 81 -22.06 -20.14 2.74
CA PRO A 81 -22.99 -21.06 3.41
C PRO A 81 -23.93 -20.33 4.37
N ALA A 82 -25.21 -20.74 4.37
CA ALA A 82 -26.38 -20.00 4.84
C ALA A 82 -26.40 -19.56 6.34
N GLY A 83 -25.53 -20.11 7.20
CA GLY A 83 -25.44 -19.72 8.62
C GLY A 83 -24.36 -18.67 8.95
N LEU A 84 -23.26 -18.61 8.18
CA LEU A 84 -22.19 -17.62 8.33
C LEU A 84 -22.48 -16.31 7.58
N ALA A 85 -23.53 -16.31 6.76
CA ALA A 85 -23.87 -15.22 5.85
C ALA A 85 -24.18 -13.90 6.58
N GLY A 86 -24.84 -13.93 7.75
CA GLY A 86 -25.34 -12.70 8.41
C GLY A 86 -24.28 -11.64 8.69
N LYS A 87 -23.23 -11.98 9.45
CA LYS A 87 -22.20 -11.00 9.86
C LYS A 87 -21.18 -10.69 8.75
N VAL A 88 -21.00 -11.60 7.79
CA VAL A 88 -20.16 -11.35 6.59
C VAL A 88 -20.88 -10.40 5.63
N ASN A 89 -22.18 -10.61 5.40
CA ASN A 89 -23.03 -9.69 4.64
C ASN A 89 -23.08 -8.32 5.32
N LEU A 90 -23.05 -8.29 6.66
CA LEU A 90 -22.94 -7.03 7.39
C LEU A 90 -21.63 -6.28 7.08
N LEU A 91 -20.49 -6.96 7.01
CA LEU A 91 -19.22 -6.34 6.60
C LEU A 91 -19.33 -5.75 5.19
N GLU A 92 -19.89 -6.51 4.26
CA GLU A 92 -20.11 -6.07 2.88
C GLU A 92 -20.96 -4.81 2.82
N HIS A 93 -22.10 -4.83 3.50
CA HIS A 93 -23.02 -3.70 3.54
C HIS A 93 -22.37 -2.49 4.21
N VAL A 94 -21.76 -2.64 5.38
CA VAL A 94 -21.12 -1.51 6.06
C VAL A 94 -19.94 -0.95 5.26
N PHE A 95 -19.16 -1.77 4.56
CA PHE A 95 -18.01 -1.31 3.77
C PHE A 95 -18.41 -0.53 2.51
N SER A 96 -19.58 -0.82 1.92
CA SER A 96 -20.12 -0.09 0.78
C SER A 96 -20.57 1.33 1.15
N LEU A 97 -20.95 1.56 2.42
CA LEU A 97 -21.41 2.88 2.88
C LEU A 97 -20.27 3.92 2.87
N PRO A 98 -20.57 5.20 2.53
CA PRO A 98 -19.59 6.29 2.44
C PRO A 98 -19.25 6.91 3.81
N ILE A 99 -18.86 6.06 4.77
CA ILE A 99 -18.60 6.46 6.16
C ILE A 99 -17.18 6.98 6.30
N GLN A 100 -17.06 8.20 6.83
CA GLN A 100 -15.77 8.81 7.13
C GLN A 100 -15.44 8.70 8.61
N THR A 101 -14.22 8.30 8.92
CA THR A 101 -13.67 8.31 10.29
C THR A 101 -12.76 9.53 10.51
N VAL A 102 -12.70 10.02 11.74
CA VAL A 102 -11.82 11.14 12.12
C VAL A 102 -10.36 10.83 11.79
N LYS A 103 -9.54 11.84 11.50
CA LYS A 103 -8.11 11.63 11.18
C LYS A 103 -7.27 11.24 12.39
N SER A 104 -7.65 11.74 13.56
CA SER A 104 -6.99 11.53 14.85
C SER A 104 -8.07 11.50 15.93
N ILE A 105 -7.85 10.69 16.96
CA ILE A 105 -8.74 10.54 18.09
C ILE A 105 -8.56 11.76 19.02
N PRO A 106 -9.65 12.47 19.37
CA PRO A 106 -9.57 13.57 20.34
C PRO A 106 -8.89 13.12 21.63
N PRO A 107 -7.99 13.93 22.24
CA PRO A 107 -7.22 13.53 23.41
C PRO A 107 -8.05 12.91 24.54
N SER A 108 -9.20 13.51 24.85
CA SER A 108 -10.16 13.03 25.86
C SER A 108 -10.76 11.65 25.58
N CYS A 109 -10.75 11.19 24.32
CA CYS A 109 -11.31 9.90 23.92
C CYS A 109 -10.25 8.78 23.84
N ARG A 110 -8.95 9.13 23.87
CA ARG A 110 -7.86 8.18 23.56
C ARG A 110 -7.78 7.01 24.52
N LEU A 111 -7.90 7.28 25.82
CA LEU A 111 -7.82 6.23 26.85
C LEU A 111 -8.96 5.21 26.70
N LEU A 112 -10.20 5.70 26.58
CA LEU A 112 -11.37 4.84 26.43
C LEU A 112 -11.32 4.05 25.11
N PHE A 113 -10.89 4.67 24.02
CA PHE A 113 -10.66 3.96 22.76
C PHE A 113 -9.59 2.87 22.89
N ALA A 114 -8.49 3.16 23.59
CA ALA A 114 -7.42 2.18 23.83
C ALA A 114 -7.93 0.97 24.61
N GLN A 115 -8.76 1.19 25.63
CA GLN A 115 -9.41 0.14 26.42
C GLN A 115 -10.37 -0.71 25.57
N VAL A 116 -11.26 -0.07 24.80
CA VAL A 116 -12.20 -0.73 23.90
C VAL A 116 -11.47 -1.57 22.84
N LEU A 117 -10.45 -0.98 22.20
CA LEU A 117 -9.63 -1.68 21.20
C LEU A 117 -8.89 -2.88 21.84
N THR A 118 -8.35 -2.72 23.05
CA THR A 118 -7.71 -3.83 23.79
C THR A 118 -8.70 -4.97 24.04
N GLY A 119 -9.93 -4.66 24.46
CA GLY A 119 -10.98 -5.65 24.65
C GLY A 119 -11.33 -6.42 23.37
N ALA A 120 -11.53 -5.70 22.26
CA ALA A 120 -11.81 -6.32 20.96
C ALA A 120 -10.66 -7.23 20.47
N LEU A 121 -9.40 -6.79 20.64
CA LEU A 121 -8.21 -7.58 20.30
C LEU A 121 -8.12 -8.85 21.17
N ARG A 122 -8.35 -8.74 22.48
CA ARG A 122 -8.32 -9.92 23.37
C ARG A 122 -9.40 -10.94 23.07
N LYS A 123 -10.60 -10.51 22.65
CA LYS A 123 -11.66 -11.43 22.18
C LYS A 123 -11.21 -12.22 20.94
N VAL A 124 -10.54 -11.56 20.00
CA VAL A 124 -9.92 -12.21 18.84
C VAL A 124 -8.83 -13.19 19.25
N VAL A 125 -7.95 -12.81 20.19
CA VAL A 125 -6.88 -13.70 20.67
C VAL A 125 -7.44 -14.92 21.39
N ALA A 126 -8.47 -14.75 22.22
CA ALA A 126 -9.09 -15.84 22.95
C ALA A 126 -9.82 -16.83 22.03
N SER A 127 -10.37 -16.37 20.90
CA SER A 127 -11.03 -17.23 19.92
C SER A 127 -10.72 -16.79 18.47
N PRO A 128 -9.54 -17.15 17.93
CA PRO A 128 -9.12 -16.74 16.60
C PRO A 128 -10.01 -17.32 15.47
N GLY A 129 -10.72 -18.42 15.74
CA GLY A 129 -11.67 -19.01 14.80
C GLY A 129 -13.01 -18.28 14.71
N SER A 130 -13.32 -17.38 15.65
CA SER A 130 -14.62 -16.67 15.69
C SER A 130 -14.68 -15.56 14.65
N VAL A 131 -15.46 -15.77 13.59
CA VAL A 131 -15.73 -14.75 12.56
C VAL A 131 -16.32 -13.48 13.17
N GLU A 132 -17.18 -13.62 14.18
CA GLU A 132 -17.82 -12.49 14.84
C GLU A 132 -16.81 -11.55 15.52
N ASN A 133 -15.84 -12.11 16.26
CA ASN A 133 -14.83 -11.30 16.94
C ASN A 133 -13.99 -10.48 15.95
N TRP A 134 -13.66 -11.08 14.80
CA TRP A 134 -12.96 -10.37 13.72
C TRP A 134 -13.81 -9.31 13.05
N VAL A 135 -15.09 -9.59 12.79
CA VAL A 135 -16.04 -8.61 12.22
C VAL A 135 -16.15 -7.39 13.13
N GLN A 136 -16.33 -7.61 14.45
CA GLN A 136 -16.36 -6.53 15.42
C GLN A 136 -15.05 -5.73 15.41
N LEU A 137 -13.88 -6.38 15.41
CA LEU A 137 -12.60 -5.69 15.32
C LEU A 137 -12.45 -4.83 14.05
N LEU A 138 -12.89 -5.34 12.89
CA LEU A 138 -12.80 -4.65 11.61
C LEU A 138 -13.79 -3.47 11.50
N LEU A 139 -14.95 -3.56 12.16
CA LEU A 139 -15.98 -2.52 12.14
C LEU A 139 -15.89 -1.50 13.28
N LEU A 140 -15.13 -1.80 14.34
CA LEU A 140 -14.90 -0.92 15.48
C LEU A 140 -14.63 0.55 15.09
N PRO A 141 -13.75 0.87 14.12
CA PRO A 141 -13.49 2.27 13.76
C PRO A 141 -14.69 2.96 13.12
N ARG A 142 -15.49 2.24 12.32
CA ARG A 142 -16.70 2.80 11.69
C ARG A 142 -17.82 3.02 12.70
N CYS A 143 -17.94 2.13 13.68
CA CYS A 143 -18.92 2.26 14.77
C CYS A 143 -18.56 3.39 15.75
N THR A 144 -17.27 3.62 16.04
CA THR A 144 -16.85 4.48 17.16
C THR A 144 -16.19 5.79 16.76
N LEU A 145 -15.57 5.89 15.57
CA LEU A 145 -14.76 7.05 15.16
C LEU A 145 -15.38 7.86 14.01
N ARG A 146 -16.69 7.72 13.78
CA ARG A 146 -17.42 8.40 12.69
C ARG A 146 -17.32 9.93 12.78
N VAL A 147 -17.12 10.58 11.64
CA VAL A 147 -17.17 12.05 11.53
C VAL A 147 -18.63 12.50 11.61
N VAL A 148 -18.94 13.36 12.58
CA VAL A 148 -20.27 13.95 12.73
C VAL A 148 -20.41 15.14 11.78
N ARG A 149 -21.54 15.20 11.07
CA ARG A 149 -21.94 16.37 10.28
C ARG A 149 -22.78 17.30 11.17
N PRO A 150 -22.39 18.57 11.35
CA PRO A 150 -23.20 19.55 12.07
C PRO A 150 -24.53 19.79 11.38
N SER A 151 -25.63 19.70 12.12
CA SER A 151 -26.99 19.92 11.63
C SER A 151 -27.40 21.40 11.74
N SER A 152 -26.85 22.14 12.71
CA SER A 152 -27.19 23.57 12.94
C SER A 152 -26.03 24.53 12.69
N ARG A 153 -26.35 25.82 12.44
CA ARG A 153 -25.33 26.89 12.30
C ARG A 153 -24.49 27.05 13.58
N GLN A 154 -25.09 26.80 14.75
CA GLN A 154 -24.40 26.85 16.04
C GLN A 154 -23.37 25.73 16.17
N GLU A 155 -23.70 24.51 15.74
CA GLU A 155 -22.77 23.37 15.73
C GLU A 155 -21.63 23.53 14.72
N ARG A 156 -21.83 24.31 13.65
CA ARG A 156 -20.76 24.59 12.66
C ARG A 156 -19.62 25.44 13.24
N ARG A 157 -19.84 26.15 14.36
CA ARG A 157 -18.78 26.92 15.04
C ARG A 157 -17.69 25.97 15.54
N SER A 158 -16.42 26.34 15.32
CA SER A 158 -15.26 25.46 15.51
C SER A 158 -15.19 24.78 16.89
N GLY A 159 -15.48 25.51 17.98
CA GLY A 159 -15.51 24.96 19.34
C GLY A 159 -16.63 23.92 19.53
N ASN A 160 -17.85 24.27 19.14
CA ASN A 160 -19.02 23.39 19.25
C ASN A 160 -18.85 22.13 18.39
N ARG A 161 -18.30 22.26 17.18
CA ARG A 161 -18.01 21.12 16.31
C ARG A 161 -17.05 20.12 16.96
N LYS A 162 -15.99 20.61 17.60
CA LYS A 162 -15.02 19.74 18.30
C LYS A 162 -15.68 19.05 19.50
N SER A 163 -16.47 19.79 20.28
CA SER A 163 -17.20 19.25 21.42
C SER A 163 -18.21 18.17 20.99
N LEU A 164 -19.03 18.46 19.97
CA LEU A 164 -19.98 17.53 19.38
C LEU A 164 -19.32 16.25 18.88
N GLN A 165 -18.20 16.38 18.16
CA GLN A 165 -17.43 15.23 17.68
C GLN A 165 -16.89 14.38 18.84
N CYS A 166 -16.38 15.02 19.89
CA CYS A 166 -15.87 14.34 21.07
C CYS A 166 -16.99 13.59 21.82
N SER A 167 -18.11 14.27 22.07
CA SER A 167 -19.27 13.69 22.74
C SER A 167 -19.82 12.48 21.98
N ASN A 168 -19.91 12.58 20.65
CA ASN A 168 -20.37 11.47 19.81
C ASN A 168 -19.44 10.24 19.87
N ILE A 169 -18.12 10.46 19.82
CA ILE A 169 -17.13 9.37 19.95
C ILE A 169 -17.22 8.74 21.35
N LEU A 170 -17.26 9.53 22.42
CA LEU A 170 -17.39 9.02 23.78
C LEU A 170 -18.68 8.21 23.95
N ARG A 171 -19.82 8.72 23.47
CA ARG A 171 -21.10 7.98 23.50
C ARG A 171 -20.98 6.65 22.76
N ALA A 172 -20.40 6.65 21.56
CA ALA A 172 -20.25 5.42 20.78
C ALA A 172 -19.33 4.40 21.48
N LEU A 173 -18.25 4.85 22.10
CA LEU A 173 -17.36 4.00 22.90
C LEU A 173 -18.05 3.44 24.15
N THR A 174 -18.87 4.26 24.83
CA THR A 174 -19.65 3.82 25.99
C THR A 174 -20.73 2.82 25.61
N VAL A 175 -21.39 2.99 24.46
CA VAL A 175 -22.37 2.01 23.95
C VAL A 175 -21.67 0.72 23.56
N TRP A 176 -20.51 0.79 22.91
CA TRP A 176 -19.72 -0.39 22.54
C TRP A 176 -19.47 -1.30 23.75
N LYS A 177 -19.11 -0.72 24.91
CA LYS A 177 -18.72 -1.43 26.14
C LYS A 177 -17.59 -2.43 25.87
N ASP A 178 -17.87 -3.72 25.97
CA ASP A 178 -16.97 -4.81 25.65
C ASP A 178 -17.28 -5.45 24.28
N GLY A 179 -18.27 -4.93 23.54
CA GLY A 179 -18.80 -5.47 22.30
C GLY A 179 -20.32 -5.72 22.36
N SER A 180 -20.94 -5.65 23.55
CA SER A 180 -22.38 -5.90 23.71
C SER A 180 -23.27 -4.92 22.93
N GLY A 181 -22.84 -3.66 22.77
CA GLY A 181 -23.60 -2.66 22.00
C GLY A 181 -23.20 -2.59 20.52
N PHE A 182 -22.52 -3.62 20.00
CA PHE A 182 -22.10 -3.66 18.60
C PHE A 182 -23.30 -3.56 17.65
N ASP A 183 -24.34 -4.36 17.89
CA ASP A 183 -25.52 -4.39 17.02
C ASP A 183 -26.29 -3.05 17.05
N ASP A 184 -26.43 -2.42 18.21
CA ASP A 184 -27.05 -1.08 18.34
C ASP A 184 -26.30 -0.01 17.53
N LEU A 185 -24.96 -0.03 17.59
CA LEU A 185 -24.12 0.91 16.86
C LEU A 185 -24.17 0.67 15.35
N VAL A 186 -24.29 -0.59 14.94
CA VAL A 186 -24.43 -0.97 13.54
C VAL A 186 -25.78 -0.50 13.02
N SER A 187 -26.90 -0.79 13.70
CA SER A 187 -28.23 -0.33 13.27
C SER A 187 -28.28 1.19 13.16
N SER A 188 -27.79 1.92 14.17
CA SER A 188 -27.69 3.39 14.13
C SER A 188 -26.80 3.91 12.99
N LEU A 189 -25.83 3.11 12.55
CA LEU A 189 -24.97 3.43 11.43
C LEU A 189 -25.70 3.25 10.09
N LEU A 190 -26.51 2.20 9.94
CA LEU A 190 -27.32 1.95 8.75
C LEU A 190 -28.41 3.03 8.58
N ASP A 191 -29.19 3.29 9.63
CA ASP A 191 -30.30 4.27 9.62
C ASP A 191 -29.81 5.67 9.19
N SER A 192 -28.66 6.09 9.71
CA SER A 192 -28.11 7.44 9.42
C SER A 192 -27.71 7.66 7.96
N VAL A 193 -27.46 6.59 7.20
CA VAL A 193 -27.09 6.69 5.77
C VAL A 193 -28.34 6.76 4.91
N GLU A 194 -29.40 6.04 5.27
CA GLU A 194 -30.69 6.10 4.57
C GLU A 194 -31.28 7.52 4.62
N GLU A 195 -31.16 8.21 5.76
CA GLU A 195 -31.63 9.60 5.92
C GLU A 195 -30.85 10.64 5.09
N THR A 196 -29.63 10.33 4.64
CA THR A 196 -28.75 11.30 3.94
C THR A 196 -28.66 11.10 2.42
N GLY A 197 -29.49 10.24 1.84
CA GLY A 197 -29.52 9.93 0.40
C GLY A 197 -30.09 11.03 -0.50
N ALA A 198 -29.31 12.09 -0.78
CA ALA A 198 -29.33 12.87 -2.04
C ALA A 198 -28.28 14.01 -2.00
N PRO A 199 -27.24 14.01 -2.86
CA PRO A 199 -26.44 15.21 -3.08
C PRO A 199 -27.15 16.13 -4.08
N LYS A 200 -27.72 17.25 -3.60
CA LYS A 200 -28.13 18.37 -4.47
C LYS A 200 -26.89 18.98 -5.11
N GLY A 201 -26.75 18.82 -6.42
CA GLY A 201 -25.67 19.41 -7.21
C GLY A 201 -25.89 20.91 -7.40
N GLU A 202 -24.98 21.73 -6.88
CA GLU A 202 -24.83 23.11 -7.33
C GLU A 202 -23.78 23.21 -8.44
N CYS A 203 -24.25 23.67 -9.60
CA CYS A 203 -23.48 23.84 -10.82
C CYS A 203 -22.62 25.11 -10.72
N ARG A 204 -21.29 24.94 -10.73
CA ARG A 204 -20.27 25.98 -10.98
C ARG A 204 -19.16 25.33 -11.81
N ARG A 205 -18.57 26.10 -12.73
CA ARG A 205 -17.63 25.70 -13.80
C ARG A 205 -16.55 24.73 -13.33
N GLU A 206 -16.27 23.70 -14.12
CA GLU A 206 -15.50 22.50 -13.72
C GLU A 206 -13.99 22.74 -13.54
N GLU A 207 -13.38 23.60 -14.35
CA GLU A 207 -11.92 23.85 -14.31
C GLU A 207 -11.48 24.61 -13.04
N ASP A 208 -12.30 25.56 -12.55
CA ASP A 208 -12.05 26.27 -11.30
C ASP A 208 -12.27 25.39 -10.06
N LYS A 209 -13.18 24.41 -10.14
CA LYS A 209 -13.41 23.42 -9.06
C LYS A 209 -12.19 22.53 -8.88
N GLU A 210 -11.57 22.07 -9.96
CA GLU A 210 -10.44 21.14 -9.87
C GLU A 210 -9.21 21.80 -9.24
N ARG A 211 -8.85 23.01 -9.71
CA ARG A 211 -7.76 23.81 -9.10
C ARG A 211 -8.04 24.10 -7.63
N ASP A 212 -9.27 24.46 -7.25
CA ASP A 212 -9.65 24.69 -5.86
C ASP A 212 -9.57 23.40 -5.00
N THR A 213 -9.93 22.23 -5.55
CA THR A 213 -9.77 20.94 -4.85
C THR A 213 -8.30 20.57 -4.63
N ASN A 214 -7.44 20.77 -5.64
CA ASN A 214 -6.00 20.53 -5.52
C ASN A 214 -5.37 21.47 -4.50
N ILE A 215 -5.76 22.75 -4.46
CA ILE A 215 -5.31 23.72 -3.44
C ILE A 215 -5.71 23.24 -2.04
N LYS A 216 -6.98 22.84 -1.84
CA LYS A 216 -7.45 22.30 -0.55
C LYS A 216 -6.69 21.04 -0.14
N GLN A 217 -6.37 20.15 -1.08
CA GLN A 217 -5.56 18.97 -0.79
C GLN A 217 -4.09 19.31 -0.51
N CYS A 218 -3.50 20.24 -1.26
CA CYS A 218 -2.15 20.75 -1.04
C CYS A 218 -2.00 21.32 0.38
N LEU A 219 -2.88 22.24 0.78
CA LEU A 219 -2.90 22.82 2.12
C LEU A 219 -3.00 21.73 3.21
N ARG A 220 -3.77 20.66 2.97
CA ARG A 220 -3.83 19.51 3.89
C ARG A 220 -2.49 18.78 3.96
N LYS A 221 -1.82 18.53 2.83
CA LYS A 221 -0.50 17.86 2.78
C LYS A 221 0.58 18.69 3.47
N VAL A 222 0.55 20.02 3.31
CA VAL A 222 1.44 20.94 4.03
C VAL A 222 1.24 20.83 5.54
N ARG A 223 0.00 20.84 6.02
CA ARG A 223 -0.32 20.66 7.45
C ARG A 223 0.13 19.31 8.02
N ASP A 224 0.19 18.29 7.18
CA ASP A 224 0.69 16.96 7.56
C ASP A 224 2.24 16.87 7.46
N GLY A 225 2.93 17.93 7.01
CA GLY A 225 4.39 17.98 6.84
C GLY A 225 4.89 17.37 5.53
N HIS A 226 4.01 17.08 4.59
CA HIS A 226 4.31 16.39 3.34
C HIS A 226 4.49 17.36 2.16
N PHE A 227 5.54 18.17 2.18
CA PHE A 227 5.77 19.22 1.18
C PHE A 227 5.90 18.69 -0.25
N THR A 228 6.68 17.62 -0.48
CA THR A 228 6.81 17.01 -1.81
C THR A 228 5.46 16.48 -2.34
N ALA A 229 4.64 15.89 -1.47
CA ALA A 229 3.31 15.43 -1.87
C ALA A 229 2.36 16.61 -2.13
N ALA A 230 2.50 17.71 -1.39
CA ALA A 230 1.72 18.92 -1.60
C ALA A 230 1.98 19.53 -2.99
N VAL A 231 3.25 19.62 -3.38
CA VAL A 231 3.64 20.07 -4.74
C VAL A 231 3.10 19.12 -5.81
N LYS A 232 3.26 17.81 -5.63
CA LYS A 232 2.73 16.81 -6.58
C LYS A 232 1.22 16.92 -6.76
N VAL A 233 0.48 17.21 -5.69
CA VAL A 233 -0.98 17.41 -5.73
C VAL A 233 -1.34 18.66 -6.53
N LEU A 234 -0.58 19.76 -6.42
CA LEU A 234 -0.82 20.96 -7.23
C LEU A 234 -0.63 20.71 -8.73
N CYS A 235 0.33 19.85 -9.08
CA CYS A 235 0.61 19.47 -10.46
C CYS A 235 -0.25 18.28 -10.95
N SER A 236 -1.17 17.76 -10.13
CA SER A 236 -1.98 16.59 -10.47
C SER A 236 -3.14 16.96 -11.38
N SER A 237 -3.43 16.12 -12.38
CA SER A 237 -4.66 16.18 -13.19
C SER A 237 -5.91 15.72 -12.42
N GLY A 238 -5.87 15.74 -11.08
CA GLY A 238 -7.01 15.38 -10.25
C GLY A 238 -7.41 13.89 -10.24
N VAL A 239 -8.64 13.66 -9.78
CA VAL A 239 -9.29 12.35 -9.68
C VAL A 239 -10.36 12.28 -10.76
N ALA A 240 -10.41 11.18 -11.51
CA ALA A 240 -11.41 11.00 -12.55
C ALA A 240 -12.82 11.01 -11.95
N PRO A 241 -13.80 11.68 -12.60
CA PRO A 241 -15.18 11.64 -12.15
C PRO A 241 -15.69 10.19 -12.19
N LEU A 242 -16.51 9.85 -11.20
CA LEU A 242 -17.10 8.52 -11.10
C LEU A 242 -18.29 8.47 -12.08
N GLY A 243 -18.10 7.76 -13.18
CA GLY A 243 -19.10 7.50 -14.21
C GLY A 243 -18.73 6.25 -15.01
N ASP A 244 -19.60 5.83 -15.93
CA ASP A 244 -19.50 4.54 -16.61
C ASP A 244 -18.18 4.36 -17.39
N SER A 245 -17.68 5.43 -18.01
CA SER A 245 -16.40 5.41 -18.72
C SER A 245 -15.20 5.15 -17.79
N THR A 246 -15.18 5.82 -16.63
CA THR A 246 -14.17 5.60 -15.60
C THR A 246 -14.27 4.19 -15.03
N LEU A 247 -15.49 3.71 -14.76
CA LEU A 247 -15.71 2.37 -14.23
C LEU A 247 -15.24 1.31 -15.23
N LYS A 248 -15.61 1.44 -16.51
CA LYS A 248 -15.17 0.55 -17.58
C LYS A 248 -13.64 0.52 -17.69
N ALA A 249 -12.99 1.69 -17.71
CA ALA A 249 -11.53 1.77 -17.76
C ALA A 249 -10.83 1.17 -16.53
N LEU A 250 -11.49 1.14 -15.37
CA LEU A 250 -11.01 0.44 -14.18
C LEU A 250 -11.21 -1.08 -14.32
N ILE A 251 -12.37 -1.53 -14.81
CA ILE A 251 -12.66 -2.96 -15.05
C ILE A 251 -11.66 -3.53 -16.06
N ASP A 252 -11.40 -2.83 -17.16
CA ASP A 252 -10.44 -3.26 -18.20
C ASP A 252 -9.02 -3.45 -17.65
N LYS A 253 -8.68 -2.79 -16.53
CA LYS A 253 -7.38 -2.95 -15.84
C LYS A 253 -7.34 -4.11 -14.85
N HIS A 254 -8.45 -4.76 -14.56
CA HIS A 254 -8.55 -5.88 -13.63
C HIS A 254 -9.19 -7.08 -14.34
N PRO A 255 -8.43 -7.78 -15.19
CA PRO A 255 -8.95 -8.96 -15.86
C PRO A 255 -9.38 -10.02 -14.84
N VAL A 256 -10.37 -10.82 -15.24
CA VAL A 256 -10.87 -11.93 -14.44
C VAL A 256 -10.14 -13.20 -14.86
N VAL A 257 -9.46 -13.84 -13.91
CA VAL A 257 -8.77 -15.12 -14.08
C VAL A 257 -9.23 -16.13 -13.03
N PRO A 258 -9.09 -17.44 -13.30
CA PRO A 258 -9.39 -18.48 -12.31
C PRO A 258 -8.56 -18.33 -11.02
N PRO A 259 -9.00 -18.93 -9.90
CA PRO A 259 -8.22 -18.95 -8.67
C PRO A 259 -6.81 -19.52 -8.88
N PRO A 260 -5.79 -19.00 -8.17
CA PRO A 260 -4.42 -19.42 -8.36
C PRO A 260 -4.20 -20.88 -7.91
N SER A 261 -3.31 -21.58 -8.61
CA SER A 261 -2.87 -22.91 -8.19
C SER A 261 -1.95 -22.79 -6.98
N LEU A 262 -2.27 -23.52 -5.91
CA LEU A 262 -1.51 -23.47 -4.67
C LEU A 262 -0.38 -24.52 -4.68
N PRO A 263 0.81 -24.21 -4.11
CA PRO A 263 1.85 -25.20 -3.86
C PRO A 263 1.31 -26.42 -3.10
N SER A 264 1.66 -27.62 -3.58
CA SER A 264 1.15 -28.90 -3.05
C SER A 264 1.83 -29.33 -1.74
N ASN A 265 3.05 -28.85 -1.47
CA ASN A 265 3.84 -29.30 -0.33
C ASN A 265 3.54 -28.45 0.92
N PRO A 266 3.26 -29.08 2.09
CA PRO A 266 3.09 -28.35 3.33
C PRO A 266 4.41 -27.69 3.77
N LEU A 267 4.32 -26.44 4.24
CA LEU A 267 5.47 -25.74 4.79
C LEU A 267 5.96 -26.42 6.07
N ALA A 268 7.20 -26.94 6.02
CA ALA A 268 7.90 -27.40 7.22
C ALA A 268 8.39 -26.25 8.12
N GLN A 269 8.33 -24.99 7.63
CA GLN A 269 8.87 -23.85 8.36
C GLN A 269 7.93 -23.25 9.41
N PRO A 270 8.49 -22.83 10.57
CA PRO A 270 7.73 -22.16 11.61
C PRO A 270 7.14 -20.84 11.10
N THR A 271 5.97 -20.50 11.60
CA THR A 271 5.34 -19.20 11.36
C THR A 271 6.23 -18.08 11.88
N LEU A 272 6.31 -16.97 11.13
CA LEU A 272 6.96 -15.76 11.61
C LEU A 272 6.27 -15.24 12.88
N VAL A 273 7.05 -15.12 13.97
CA VAL A 273 6.63 -14.48 15.23
C VAL A 273 7.44 -13.22 15.46
N VAL A 274 6.78 -12.16 15.94
CA VAL A 274 7.41 -10.88 16.25
C VAL A 274 7.09 -10.41 17.67
N ASP A 275 7.99 -9.58 18.21
CA ASP A 275 7.83 -8.91 19.50
C ASP A 275 7.13 -7.55 19.37
N GLY A 276 6.70 -7.01 20.51
CA GLY A 276 5.99 -5.72 20.58
C GLY A 276 6.83 -4.52 20.18
N GLU A 277 8.15 -4.56 20.36
CA GLU A 277 9.04 -3.47 19.96
C GLU A 277 9.14 -3.37 18.44
N CYS A 278 9.17 -4.51 17.74
CA CYS A 278 9.11 -4.59 16.30
C CYS A 278 7.81 -3.99 15.77
N VAL A 279 6.68 -4.35 16.36
CA VAL A 279 5.34 -3.84 16.02
C VAL A 279 5.25 -2.34 16.27
N LEU A 280 5.70 -1.86 17.44
CA LEU A 280 5.69 -0.44 17.80
C LEU A 280 6.51 0.40 16.82
N LYS A 281 7.72 -0.05 16.44
CA LYS A 281 8.53 0.59 15.39
C LYS A 281 7.80 0.62 14.05
N CYS A 282 7.06 -0.42 13.68
CA CYS A 282 6.27 -0.43 12.46
C CYS A 282 5.09 0.55 12.50
N ILE A 283 4.40 0.67 13.64
CA ILE A 283 3.32 1.65 13.86
C ILE A 283 3.89 3.08 13.76
N ARG A 284 4.99 3.38 14.46
CA ARG A 284 5.65 4.70 14.47
C ARG A 284 6.22 5.13 13.13
N SER A 285 6.58 4.18 12.27
CA SER A 285 7.15 4.48 10.95
C SER A 285 6.10 4.73 9.86
N PHE A 286 4.80 4.74 10.18
CA PHE A 286 3.80 5.20 9.21
C PHE A 286 3.85 6.73 9.10
N PRO A 287 3.92 7.29 7.87
CA PRO A 287 3.85 8.74 7.69
C PRO A 287 2.54 9.32 8.23
N LYS A 288 2.61 10.52 8.81
CA LYS A 288 1.43 11.25 9.28
C LYS A 288 0.45 11.50 8.13
N GLY A 289 -0.86 11.47 8.39
CA GLY A 289 -1.85 11.67 7.32
C GLY A 289 -1.93 10.54 6.29
N THR A 290 -1.38 9.35 6.62
CA THR A 290 -1.61 8.11 5.87
C THR A 290 -3.12 7.83 5.74
N SER A 291 -3.58 7.57 4.51
CA SER A 291 -4.97 7.18 4.23
C SER A 291 -5.32 5.82 4.83
N CYS A 292 -6.59 5.63 5.20
CA CYS A 292 -7.15 4.36 5.67
C CYS A 292 -7.74 3.53 4.53
N GLY A 293 -7.94 2.24 4.78
CA GLY A 293 -8.75 1.37 3.92
C GLY A 293 -10.24 1.53 4.19
N ARG A 294 -11.04 0.55 3.74
CA ARG A 294 -12.49 0.57 3.95
C ARG A 294 -12.88 0.32 5.40
N ASP A 295 -12.07 -0.33 6.21
CA ASP A 295 -12.27 -0.46 7.67
C ASP A 295 -12.30 0.90 8.41
N GLY A 296 -11.76 1.96 7.81
CA GLY A 296 -11.74 3.30 8.40
C GLY A 296 -10.70 3.49 9.51
N MET A 297 -9.95 2.44 9.87
CA MET A 297 -8.86 2.51 10.84
C MET A 297 -7.61 3.16 10.21
N ARG A 298 -6.91 4.01 10.98
CA ARG A 298 -5.71 4.74 10.54
C ARG A 298 -4.51 4.38 11.40
N ALA A 299 -3.31 4.52 10.83
CA ALA A 299 -2.07 4.46 11.60
C ALA A 299 -2.09 5.47 12.77
N GLN A 300 -2.65 6.65 12.53
CA GLN A 300 -2.79 7.69 13.56
C GLN A 300 -3.69 7.24 14.72
N HIS A 301 -4.73 6.42 14.48
CA HIS A 301 -5.57 5.90 15.57
C HIS A 301 -4.79 4.95 16.48
N LEU A 302 -3.95 4.09 15.90
CA LEU A 302 -3.04 3.23 16.66
C LEU A 302 -2.02 4.06 17.46
N LEU A 303 -1.45 5.10 16.84
CA LEU A 303 -0.53 6.01 17.51
C LEU A 303 -1.19 6.81 18.63
N ASP A 304 -2.40 7.29 18.43
CA ASP A 304 -3.16 8.03 19.44
C ASP A 304 -3.54 7.13 20.63
N ALA A 305 -3.80 5.84 20.39
CA ALA A 305 -4.14 4.87 21.42
C ALA A 305 -2.91 4.38 22.21
N VAL A 306 -1.77 4.16 21.53
CA VAL A 306 -0.52 3.70 22.16
C VAL A 306 0.29 4.85 22.76
N GLY A 307 0.14 6.08 22.27
CA GLY A 307 0.97 7.24 22.60
C GLY A 307 0.82 7.82 24.02
N GLY A 308 0.08 7.17 24.93
CA GLY A 308 0.09 7.52 26.35
C GLY A 308 1.32 6.94 27.04
N GLU A 309 2.41 7.71 27.11
CA GLU A 309 3.65 7.30 27.78
C GLU A 309 3.40 6.87 29.24
N GLY A 310 4.01 5.75 29.64
CA GLY A 310 4.05 5.29 31.04
C GLY A 310 2.79 4.61 31.60
N SER A 311 1.69 4.49 30.84
CA SER A 311 0.47 3.84 31.34
C SER A 311 0.46 2.32 31.10
N THR A 312 0.00 1.55 32.09
CA THR A 312 -0.28 0.09 31.98
C THR A 312 -1.26 -0.25 30.85
N THR A 313 -2.13 0.70 30.48
CA THR A 313 -3.07 0.55 29.37
C THR A 313 -2.35 0.55 28.02
N SER A 314 -1.34 1.40 27.83
CA SER A 314 -0.56 1.45 26.57
C SER A 314 0.25 0.17 26.35
N SER A 315 0.88 -0.36 27.40
CA SER A 315 1.62 -1.62 27.30
C SER A 315 0.70 -2.82 27.04
N GLY A 316 -0.46 -2.88 27.72
CA GLY A 316 -1.46 -3.93 27.50
C GLY A 316 -2.07 -3.90 26.09
N LEU A 317 -2.31 -2.71 25.53
CA LEU A 317 -2.78 -2.55 24.16
C LEU A 317 -1.72 -3.03 23.16
N LEU A 318 -0.46 -2.62 23.32
CA LEU A 318 0.63 -3.02 22.42
C LEU A 318 0.83 -4.55 22.43
N ALA A 319 0.75 -5.19 23.60
CA ALA A 319 0.79 -6.64 23.72
C ALA A 319 -0.34 -7.30 22.92
N SER A 320 -1.58 -6.81 23.10
CA SER A 320 -2.76 -7.34 22.39
C SER A 320 -2.67 -7.13 20.87
N ILE A 321 -2.15 -5.98 20.41
CA ILE A 321 -1.88 -5.72 18.99
C ILE A 321 -0.85 -6.74 18.47
N THR A 322 0.21 -7.00 19.23
CA THR A 322 1.30 -7.90 18.84
C THR A 322 0.80 -9.34 18.68
N GLU A 323 -0.04 -9.81 19.60
CA GLU A 323 -0.68 -11.13 19.52
C GLU A 323 -1.54 -11.25 18.25
N VAL A 324 -2.40 -10.26 17.97
CA VAL A 324 -3.23 -10.26 16.75
C VAL A 324 -2.40 -10.18 15.47
N VAL A 325 -1.30 -9.42 15.45
CA VAL A 325 -0.34 -9.43 14.32
C VAL A 325 0.23 -10.83 14.10
N ASN A 326 0.65 -11.52 15.17
CA ASN A 326 1.17 -12.88 15.08
C ASN A 326 0.10 -13.89 14.61
N LEU A 327 -1.17 -13.73 15.01
CA LEU A 327 -2.29 -14.53 14.47
C LEU A 327 -2.46 -14.36 12.96
N TRP A 328 -2.36 -13.12 12.45
CA TRP A 328 -2.42 -12.86 11.01
C TRP A 328 -1.21 -13.41 10.26
N LEU A 329 0.00 -13.24 10.80
CA LEU A 329 1.21 -13.85 10.23
C LEU A 329 1.11 -15.38 10.18
N GLY A 330 0.45 -15.98 11.16
CA GLY A 330 0.14 -17.42 11.19
C GLY A 330 -1.03 -17.86 10.32
N GLY A 331 -1.73 -16.95 9.65
CA GLY A 331 -2.90 -17.30 8.84
C GLY A 331 -4.09 -17.81 9.66
N SER A 332 -4.20 -17.40 10.93
CA SER A 332 -5.28 -17.83 11.84
C SER A 332 -6.59 -17.05 11.66
N CYS A 333 -6.60 -16.02 10.81
CA CYS A 333 -7.83 -15.29 10.48
C CYS A 333 -8.75 -16.17 9.60
N PRO A 334 -10.07 -16.27 9.89
CA PRO A 334 -11.01 -17.05 9.09
C PRO A 334 -10.97 -16.67 7.61
N LYS A 335 -10.85 -17.66 6.74
CA LYS A 335 -10.71 -17.46 5.28
C LYS A 335 -11.87 -16.67 4.66
N VAL A 336 -13.07 -16.76 5.22
CA VAL A 336 -14.25 -16.00 4.77
C VAL A 336 -14.04 -14.47 4.86
N LEU A 337 -13.13 -14.01 5.72
CA LEU A 337 -12.82 -12.60 5.90
C LEU A 337 -11.70 -12.10 4.98
N ALA A 338 -11.06 -13.00 4.23
CA ALA A 338 -9.86 -12.70 3.48
C ALA A 338 -10.11 -11.69 2.35
N GLU A 339 -11.28 -11.73 1.70
CA GLU A 339 -11.70 -10.74 0.68
C GLU A 339 -11.91 -9.32 1.27
N PHE A 340 -12.33 -9.22 2.54
CA PHE A 340 -12.54 -7.95 3.25
C PHE A 340 -11.23 -7.39 3.80
N VAL A 341 -10.36 -8.24 4.33
CA VAL A 341 -9.03 -7.86 4.81
C VAL A 341 -8.12 -7.44 3.65
N SER A 342 -8.21 -8.14 2.51
CA SER A 342 -7.51 -7.77 1.28
C SER A 342 -8.16 -6.59 0.55
N SER A 343 -9.39 -6.21 0.92
CA SER A 343 -10.11 -5.13 0.27
C SER A 343 -9.43 -3.76 0.40
N ALA A 344 -9.84 -2.84 -0.47
CA ALA A 344 -9.36 -1.47 -0.45
C ALA A 344 -10.29 -0.50 -1.21
N PRO A 345 -10.37 0.79 -0.81
CA PRO A 345 -10.83 1.84 -1.70
C PRO A 345 -9.91 1.94 -2.92
N LEU A 346 -10.52 2.14 -4.08
CA LEU A 346 -9.85 2.36 -5.35
C LEU A 346 -10.14 3.78 -5.85
N THR A 347 -9.08 4.59 -5.94
CA THR A 347 -9.15 5.98 -6.40
C THR A 347 -8.62 6.05 -7.85
N PRO A 348 -9.44 6.45 -8.83
CA PRO A 348 -8.99 6.63 -10.21
C PRO A 348 -8.29 7.98 -10.38
N LEU A 349 -6.96 8.02 -10.38
CA LEU A 349 -6.23 9.26 -10.68
C LEU A 349 -6.14 9.46 -12.20
N LEU A 350 -6.33 10.70 -12.65
CA LEU A 350 -6.09 11.04 -14.05
C LEU A 350 -4.59 11.21 -14.30
N LYS A 351 -4.13 10.66 -15.41
CA LYS A 351 -2.81 10.91 -15.96
C LYS A 351 -2.84 12.14 -16.89
N PRO A 352 -1.67 12.72 -17.22
CA PRO A 352 -1.58 13.80 -18.21
C PRO A 352 -2.10 13.43 -19.60
N ASP A 353 -2.00 12.14 -19.98
CA ASP A 353 -2.46 11.58 -21.25
C ASP A 353 -3.98 11.24 -21.26
N LYS A 354 -4.75 11.71 -20.27
CA LYS A 354 -6.16 11.36 -20.01
C LYS A 354 -6.40 9.89 -19.63
N GLY A 355 -5.36 9.06 -19.52
CA GLY A 355 -5.47 7.69 -19.02
C GLY A 355 -5.76 7.65 -17.53
N ILE A 356 -6.31 6.52 -17.04
CA ILE A 356 -6.58 6.33 -15.61
C ILE A 356 -5.44 5.53 -14.94
N ARG A 357 -5.02 5.99 -13.76
CA ARG A 357 -4.12 5.28 -12.84
C ARG A 357 -4.90 4.86 -11.59
N PRO A 358 -5.20 3.57 -11.43
CA PRO A 358 -5.84 3.06 -10.21
C PRO A 358 -4.88 3.20 -9.02
N ILE A 359 -5.35 3.79 -7.91
CA ILE A 359 -4.63 3.80 -6.63
C ILE A 359 -5.45 3.04 -5.60
N VAL A 360 -4.86 1.98 -5.06
CA VAL A 360 -5.46 1.09 -4.08
C VAL A 360 -4.83 1.37 -2.71
N VAL A 361 -5.64 1.54 -1.66
CA VAL A 361 -5.14 1.77 -0.29
C VAL A 361 -5.67 0.70 0.66
N GLY A 362 -4.88 -0.33 0.95
CA GLY A 362 -5.28 -1.37 1.91
C GLY A 362 -5.57 -0.85 3.33
N GLY A 363 -6.40 -1.59 4.07
CA GLY A 363 -6.68 -1.36 5.49
C GLY A 363 -5.40 -1.35 6.34
N ILE A 364 -5.45 -0.67 7.49
CA ILE A 364 -4.22 -0.47 8.29
C ILE A 364 -3.70 -1.78 8.86
N TRP A 365 -4.58 -2.72 9.22
CA TRP A 365 -4.18 -4.04 9.71
C TRP A 365 -3.38 -4.79 8.66
N ARG A 366 -3.88 -4.85 7.40
CA ARG A 366 -3.16 -5.45 6.27
C ARG A 366 -1.79 -4.82 6.09
N ARG A 367 -1.71 -3.49 6.13
CA ARG A 367 -0.47 -2.75 5.93
C ARG A 367 0.51 -2.90 7.09
N LEU A 368 0.04 -2.95 8.33
CA LEU A 368 0.86 -3.17 9.51
C LEU A 368 1.48 -4.56 9.48
N VAL A 369 0.67 -5.60 9.25
CA VAL A 369 1.13 -6.99 9.20
C VAL A 369 2.11 -7.19 8.04
N SER A 370 1.80 -6.70 6.83
CA SER A 370 2.75 -6.75 5.70
C SER A 370 4.03 -5.97 5.98
N LYS A 371 3.97 -4.82 6.67
CA LYS A 371 5.17 -4.05 7.02
C LYS A 371 6.05 -4.78 8.04
N VAL A 372 5.45 -5.44 9.01
CA VAL A 372 6.14 -6.30 9.98
C VAL A 372 6.80 -7.49 9.27
N ALA A 373 6.06 -8.18 8.39
CA ALA A 373 6.58 -9.26 7.56
C ALA A 373 7.79 -8.81 6.72
N MET A 374 7.67 -7.69 6.00
CA MET A 374 8.74 -7.14 5.17
C MET A 374 9.96 -6.69 5.98
N LYS A 375 9.79 -6.25 7.23
CA LYS A 375 10.93 -5.91 8.09
C LYS A 375 11.79 -7.13 8.44
N LYS A 376 11.19 -8.33 8.43
CA LYS A 376 11.87 -9.58 8.78
C LYS A 376 12.56 -10.21 7.56
N VAL A 377 11.88 -10.28 6.41
CA VAL A 377 12.45 -10.88 5.19
C VAL A 377 13.16 -9.88 4.26
N GLY A 378 12.98 -8.58 4.47
CA GLY A 378 13.38 -7.55 3.51
C GLY A 378 14.88 -7.50 3.23
N LYS A 379 15.74 -7.71 4.25
CA LYS A 379 17.20 -7.69 4.04
C LYS A 379 17.66 -8.84 3.14
N GLU A 380 17.15 -10.03 3.38
CA GLU A 380 17.43 -11.23 2.59
C GLU A 380 16.94 -11.04 1.15
N MET A 381 15.71 -10.53 0.98
CA MET A 381 15.16 -10.28 -0.36
C MET A 381 15.87 -9.16 -1.11
N THR A 382 16.34 -8.11 -0.42
CA THR A 382 17.21 -7.10 -1.04
C THR A 382 18.51 -7.71 -1.52
N GLN A 383 19.09 -8.66 -0.78
CA GLN A 383 20.30 -9.35 -1.22
C GLN A 383 20.03 -10.28 -2.42
N TYR A 384 18.92 -11.02 -2.40
CA TYR A 384 18.54 -11.92 -3.49
C TYR A 384 18.22 -11.17 -4.79
N LEU A 385 17.50 -10.04 -4.70
CA LEU A 385 17.09 -9.27 -5.86
C LEU A 385 18.12 -8.20 -6.28
N GLY A 386 19.13 -7.93 -5.45
CA GLY A 386 19.94 -6.72 -5.51
C GLY A 386 20.70 -6.48 -6.82
N ASP A 387 21.02 -7.54 -7.56
CA ASP A 387 21.71 -7.44 -8.85
C ASP A 387 20.78 -7.04 -10.00
N HIS A 388 19.46 -7.22 -9.83
CA HIS A 388 18.46 -7.05 -10.89
C HIS A 388 17.37 -6.01 -10.52
N GLN A 389 17.29 -5.60 -9.26
CA GLN A 389 16.24 -4.72 -8.74
C GLN A 389 16.84 -3.56 -7.94
N PHE A 390 16.75 -2.36 -8.52
CA PHE A 390 17.28 -1.13 -7.92
C PHE A 390 16.20 -0.21 -7.34
N ARG A 391 14.91 -0.53 -7.52
CA ARG A 391 13.80 0.35 -7.11
C ARG A 391 13.43 0.21 -5.64
N VAL A 392 13.50 -0.99 -5.08
CA VAL A 392 12.98 -1.30 -3.74
C VAL A 392 14.09 -1.86 -2.86
N GLY A 393 14.28 -1.24 -1.69
CA GLY A 393 15.27 -1.69 -0.71
C GLY A 393 16.72 -1.30 -1.03
N VAL A 394 16.98 -0.62 -2.16
CA VAL A 394 18.30 -0.15 -2.57
C VAL A 394 18.36 1.38 -2.44
N PRO A 395 19.15 1.94 -1.51
CA PRO A 395 19.33 3.39 -1.39
C PRO A 395 19.85 4.01 -2.70
N ASN A 396 19.21 5.08 -3.17
CA ASN A 396 19.56 5.81 -4.39
C ASN A 396 19.61 4.94 -5.67
N GLY A 397 18.91 3.80 -5.70
CA GLY A 397 19.05 2.84 -6.80
C GLY A 397 18.51 3.36 -8.13
N VAL A 398 17.49 4.22 -8.13
CA VAL A 398 16.96 4.83 -9.36
C VAL A 398 17.96 5.82 -9.96
N GLU A 399 18.56 6.68 -9.12
CA GLU A 399 19.62 7.60 -9.53
C GLU A 399 20.83 6.83 -10.06
N ALA A 400 21.21 5.72 -9.41
CA ALA A 400 22.31 4.88 -9.83
C ALA A 400 22.11 4.29 -11.23
N VAL A 401 20.91 3.77 -11.53
CA VAL A 401 20.55 3.25 -12.86
C VAL A 401 20.68 4.34 -13.92
N LEU A 402 20.12 5.54 -13.66
CA LEU A 402 20.14 6.64 -14.62
C LEU A 402 21.56 7.13 -14.91
N HIS A 403 22.39 7.32 -13.88
CA HIS A 403 23.78 7.73 -14.07
C HIS A 403 24.62 6.65 -14.78
N SER A 404 24.38 5.37 -14.47
CA SER A 404 25.07 4.25 -15.12
C SER A 404 24.74 4.17 -16.60
N ALA A 405 23.45 4.26 -16.97
CA ALA A 405 23.01 4.27 -18.35
C ALA A 405 23.61 5.46 -19.13
N ASN A 406 23.55 6.67 -18.56
CA ASN A 406 24.15 7.86 -19.19
C ASN A 406 25.66 7.72 -19.41
N ARG A 407 26.39 7.15 -18.43
CA ARG A 407 27.83 6.92 -18.56
C ARG A 407 28.14 5.89 -19.65
N PHE A 408 27.34 4.82 -19.73
CA PHE A 408 27.48 3.80 -20.76
C PHE A 408 27.27 4.41 -22.15
N LEU A 409 26.15 5.12 -22.35
CA LEU A 409 25.86 5.81 -23.60
C LEU A 409 26.97 6.79 -23.98
N ASN A 410 27.45 7.62 -23.05
CA ASN A 410 28.54 8.56 -23.33
C ASN A 410 29.84 7.85 -23.73
N SER A 411 30.12 6.67 -23.19
CA SER A 411 31.36 5.93 -23.48
C SER A 411 31.30 5.18 -24.81
N PHE A 412 30.10 4.78 -25.25
CA PHE A 412 29.91 3.86 -26.38
C PHE A 412 29.01 4.41 -27.49
N HIS A 413 28.61 5.69 -27.44
CA HIS A 413 27.71 6.30 -28.45
C HIS A 413 28.22 6.21 -29.90
N ALA A 414 29.52 6.07 -30.10
CA ALA A 414 30.12 5.93 -31.43
C ALA A 414 30.16 4.47 -31.95
N ASP A 415 29.88 3.49 -31.09
CA ASP A 415 29.86 2.08 -31.45
C ASP A 415 28.48 1.69 -31.99
N GLY A 416 28.35 1.67 -33.32
CA GLY A 416 27.12 1.31 -34.01
C GLY A 416 26.69 -0.16 -33.84
N SER A 417 27.50 -1.01 -33.19
CA SER A 417 27.13 -2.39 -32.87
C SER A 417 26.31 -2.53 -31.58
N LEU A 418 26.17 -1.46 -30.80
CA LEU A 418 25.48 -1.47 -29.50
C LEU A 418 24.17 -0.69 -29.56
N ALA A 419 23.13 -1.26 -28.94
CA ALA A 419 21.82 -0.61 -28.78
C ALA A 419 21.35 -0.68 -27.32
N LEU A 420 20.63 0.35 -26.87
CA LEU A 420 19.96 0.35 -25.57
C LEU A 420 18.47 0.08 -25.77
N LEU A 421 17.98 -1.02 -25.20
CA LEU A 421 16.56 -1.38 -25.22
C LEU A 421 15.87 -0.96 -23.93
N THR A 422 14.75 -0.25 -24.05
CA THR A 422 13.85 0.06 -22.93
C THR A 422 12.59 -0.80 -23.02
N VAL A 423 12.32 -1.58 -21.99
CA VAL A 423 11.13 -2.44 -21.88
C VAL A 423 10.22 -1.90 -20.77
N ASP A 424 8.92 -1.80 -21.06
CA ASP A 424 7.91 -1.43 -20.06
C ASP A 424 6.77 -2.46 -20.03
N PHE A 425 6.22 -2.68 -18.84
CA PHE A 425 5.13 -3.63 -18.64
C PHE A 425 3.79 -2.90 -18.66
N SER A 426 2.92 -3.32 -19.59
CA SER A 426 1.54 -2.86 -19.62
C SER A 426 0.77 -3.33 -18.39
N ASN A 427 0.21 -2.40 -17.62
CA ASN A 427 -0.64 -2.70 -16.46
C ASN A 427 0.02 -3.63 -15.42
N ALA A 428 1.34 -3.53 -15.25
CA ALA A 428 2.21 -4.49 -14.56
C ALA A 428 1.63 -5.08 -13.26
N PHE A 429 1.24 -4.21 -12.31
CA PHE A 429 0.76 -4.65 -10.99
C PHE A 429 -0.51 -5.49 -11.03
N ASN A 430 -1.39 -5.25 -12.00
CA ASN A 430 -2.68 -5.93 -12.10
C ASN A 430 -2.63 -7.18 -12.99
N MET A 431 -1.51 -7.41 -13.67
CA MET A 431 -1.30 -8.52 -14.62
C MET A 431 -0.38 -9.61 -14.06
N VAL A 432 0.16 -9.43 -12.85
CA VAL A 432 1.02 -10.44 -12.20
C VAL A 432 0.19 -11.71 -11.93
N ASP A 433 0.67 -12.84 -12.44
CA ASP A 433 0.08 -14.14 -12.17
C ASP A 433 0.27 -14.54 -10.70
N ARG A 434 -0.85 -14.75 -10.01
CA ARG A 434 -0.84 -15.06 -8.57
C ARG A 434 -0.35 -16.48 -8.27
N THR A 435 -0.46 -17.40 -9.22
CA THR A 435 0.09 -18.76 -9.06
C THR A 435 1.60 -18.70 -8.93
N THR A 436 2.26 -18.10 -9.90
CA THR A 436 3.71 -17.89 -9.94
C THR A 436 4.17 -17.07 -8.75
N PHE A 437 3.48 -15.96 -8.43
CA PHE A 437 3.80 -15.15 -7.26
C PHE A 437 3.75 -15.95 -5.95
N LEU A 438 2.70 -16.74 -5.74
CA LEU A 438 2.56 -17.55 -4.52
C LEU A 438 3.61 -18.67 -4.46
N GLN A 439 3.98 -19.27 -5.59
CA GLN A 439 5.05 -20.26 -5.67
C GLN A 439 6.42 -19.65 -5.30
N GLU A 440 6.75 -18.48 -5.86
CA GLU A 440 7.99 -17.77 -5.55
C GLU A 440 8.08 -17.37 -4.07
N VAL A 441 6.99 -16.86 -3.49
CA VAL A 441 6.96 -16.55 -2.05
C VAL A 441 7.08 -17.81 -1.21
N HIS A 442 6.43 -18.90 -1.61
CA HIS A 442 6.54 -20.18 -0.91
C HIS A 442 7.99 -20.70 -0.90
N GLN A 443 8.72 -20.54 -2.00
CA GLN A 443 10.10 -21.01 -2.13
C GLN A 443 11.11 -20.08 -1.45
N ARG A 444 10.98 -18.76 -1.64
CA ARG A 444 11.99 -17.76 -1.23
C ARG A 444 11.71 -17.09 0.09
N CYS A 445 10.44 -17.00 0.49
CA CYS A 445 9.98 -16.34 1.72
C CYS A 445 8.96 -17.19 2.50
N PRO A 446 9.22 -18.48 2.76
CA PRO A 446 8.27 -19.39 3.40
C PRO A 446 7.72 -18.91 4.75
N SER A 447 8.50 -18.15 5.53
CA SER A 447 8.10 -17.64 6.84
C SER A 447 6.92 -16.66 6.82
N ILE A 448 6.69 -15.95 5.70
CA ILE A 448 5.58 -15.00 5.52
C ILE A 448 4.48 -15.53 4.59
N TYR A 449 4.66 -16.73 4.04
CA TYR A 449 3.77 -17.28 3.02
C TYR A 449 2.32 -17.43 3.51
N ARG A 450 2.09 -17.81 4.78
CA ARG A 450 0.72 -17.94 5.33
C ARG A 450 -0.06 -16.63 5.22
N TRP A 451 0.58 -15.50 5.52
CA TRP A 451 0.01 -14.16 5.38
C TRP A 451 -0.20 -13.76 3.91
N VAL A 452 0.79 -14.02 3.05
CA VAL A 452 0.70 -13.69 1.61
C VAL A 452 -0.40 -14.53 0.95
N LYS A 453 -0.45 -15.84 1.21
CA LYS A 453 -1.53 -16.73 0.77
C LYS A 453 -2.89 -16.21 1.23
N PHE A 454 -3.02 -15.82 2.50
CA PHE A 454 -4.26 -15.25 3.02
C PHE A 454 -4.70 -13.97 2.28
N LEU A 455 -3.80 -13.19 1.69
CA LEU A 455 -4.18 -11.99 0.95
C LEU A 455 -4.46 -12.23 -0.54
N TYR A 456 -3.73 -13.17 -1.16
CA TYR A 456 -3.66 -13.28 -2.62
C TYR A 456 -4.24 -14.57 -3.19
N ALA A 457 -4.51 -15.59 -2.37
CA ALA A 457 -5.09 -16.85 -2.86
C ALA A 457 -6.57 -16.75 -3.26
N GLN A 458 -7.20 -15.61 -3.04
CA GLN A 458 -8.59 -15.34 -3.39
C GLN A 458 -8.77 -13.91 -3.89
N PRO A 459 -9.90 -13.58 -4.54
CA PRO A 459 -10.16 -12.23 -5.03
C PRO A 459 -10.17 -11.18 -3.91
N ALA A 460 -9.71 -9.98 -4.21
CA ALA A 460 -9.80 -8.82 -3.32
C ALA A 460 -10.89 -7.87 -3.81
N ARG A 461 -11.67 -7.29 -2.87
CA ARG A 461 -12.71 -6.30 -3.18
C ARG A 461 -12.12 -4.90 -3.33
N LEU A 462 -12.23 -4.31 -4.51
CA LEU A 462 -11.79 -2.95 -4.81
C LEU A 462 -12.99 -2.02 -4.94
N TYR A 463 -13.17 -1.13 -3.98
CA TYR A 463 -14.37 -0.31 -3.90
C TYR A 463 -14.18 1.06 -4.55
N VAL A 464 -15.02 1.37 -5.54
CA VAL A 464 -15.03 2.63 -6.31
C VAL A 464 -16.32 3.38 -6.01
N GLY A 465 -16.26 4.39 -5.13
CA GLY A 465 -17.48 4.97 -4.59
C GLY A 465 -18.28 3.92 -3.81
N ASN A 466 -19.50 3.63 -4.29
CA ASN A 466 -20.41 2.59 -3.79
C ASN A 466 -20.32 1.28 -4.60
N GLU A 467 -19.66 1.30 -5.76
CA GLU A 467 -19.44 0.12 -6.61
C GLU A 467 -18.25 -0.70 -6.11
N CYS A 468 -18.19 -1.97 -6.52
CA CYS A 468 -17.10 -2.88 -6.19
C CYS A 468 -16.60 -3.65 -7.42
N ILE A 469 -15.29 -3.70 -7.60
CA ILE A 469 -14.59 -4.47 -8.64
C ILE A 469 -13.80 -5.60 -7.94
N GLY A 470 -13.86 -6.81 -8.48
CA GLY A 470 -13.04 -7.93 -8.01
C GLY A 470 -11.64 -7.93 -8.62
N ALA A 471 -10.60 -7.98 -7.81
CA ALA A 471 -9.23 -8.19 -8.27
C ALA A 471 -8.84 -9.67 -8.10
N THR A 472 -8.82 -10.42 -9.19
CA THR A 472 -8.49 -11.87 -9.22
C THR A 472 -7.02 -12.12 -9.59
N THR A 473 -6.38 -11.18 -10.27
CA THR A 473 -4.96 -11.18 -10.65
C THR A 473 -4.22 -10.02 -9.97
N GLY A 474 -2.90 -9.95 -10.12
CA GLY A 474 -2.08 -8.86 -9.63
C GLY A 474 -1.74 -8.95 -8.14
N ILE A 475 -0.93 -7.99 -7.68
CA ILE A 475 -0.41 -7.90 -6.30
C ILE A 475 -0.71 -6.55 -5.62
#